data_AF-A0A1I5XCG8-F1
#
_entry.id   AF-A0A1I5XCG8-F1
#
_cell.length_a   1.000
_cell.length_b   1.000
_cell.length_c   1.000
_cell.angle_alpha   90.00
_cell.angle_beta   90.00
_cell.angle_gamma   90.00
#
_symmetry.space_group_name_H-M   'P 1'
#
loop_
_entity.id
_entity.type
_entity.pdbx_description
1 polymer ?
#
loop_
_entity_poly.entity_id
_entity_poly.type
_entity_poly.pdbx_seq_one_letter_code
_entity_poly.pdbx_strand_id
1 'polypeptide(L)'
;MEITEKLDALLEKASNDSVLKDKLLATRQSPNPIADFCDIANEYGIQISVMDIVNQGEEFYAEIKRSTNGGGENSPDLDFQNDEYSIFMMRLH
;
A
#
# COMPACT_ATOMS: atom_id res chain seq x y z
N MET A 1 2.29 -15.74 -3.69
CA MET A 1 1.36 -14.63 -3.92
C MET A 1 2.20 -13.39 -3.94
N GLU A 2 2.18 -12.71 -5.09
CA GLU A 2 2.72 -11.36 -5.24
C GLU A 2 2.00 -10.42 -4.27
N ILE A 3 2.64 -9.30 -3.92
CA ILE A 3 2.06 -8.33 -3.00
C ILE A 3 0.72 -7.78 -3.52
N THR A 4 0.60 -7.56 -4.83
CA THR A 4 -0.64 -7.14 -5.50
C THR A 4 -1.77 -8.15 -5.29
N GLU A 5 -1.51 -9.46 -5.43
CA GLU A 5 -2.51 -10.51 -5.17
C GLU A 5 -2.94 -10.55 -3.70
N LYS A 6 -2.01 -10.30 -2.77
CA LYS A 6 -2.32 -10.23 -1.33
C LYS A 6 -3.21 -9.04 -1.02
N LEU A 7 -2.93 -7.88 -1.62
CA LEU A 7 -3.72 -6.66 -1.44
C LEU A 7 -5.12 -6.79 -2.05
N ASP A 8 -5.24 -7.44 -3.21
CA ASP A 8 -6.55 -7.75 -3.82
C ASP A 8 -7.37 -8.70 -2.94
N ALA A 9 -6.74 -9.77 -2.42
CA ALA A 9 -7.39 -10.67 -1.48
C ALA A 9 -7.83 -9.97 -0.19
N LEU A 10 -7.03 -9.03 0.32
CA LEU A 10 -7.38 -8.23 1.50
C LEU A 10 -8.56 -7.29 1.21
N LEU A 11 -8.63 -6.67 0.03
CA LEU A 11 -9.76 -5.85 -0.40
C LEU A 11 -11.06 -6.67 -0.51
N GLU A 12 -10.99 -7.85 -1.13
CA GLU A 12 -12.14 -8.75 -1.22
C GLU A 12 -12.64 -9.14 0.18
N LYS A 13 -11.70 -9.46 1.08
CA LYS A 13 -12.04 -9.81 2.46
C LYS A 13 -12.68 -8.65 3.20
N ALA A 14 -12.13 -7.43 3.07
CA ALA A 14 -12.67 -6.23 3.69
C ALA A 14 -14.04 -5.83 3.11
N SER A 15 -14.30 -6.15 1.84
CA SER A 15 -15.61 -5.91 1.21
C SER A 15 -16.73 -6.78 1.81
N ASN A 16 -16.38 -7.94 2.37
CA ASN A 16 -17.30 -8.87 3.01
C ASN A 16 -17.30 -8.79 4.56
N ASP A 17 -16.39 -8.01 5.14
CA ASP A 17 -16.20 -7.88 6.59
C ASP A 17 -16.05 -6.40 6.96
N SER A 18 -17.15 -5.80 7.41
CA SER A 18 -17.18 -4.38 7.78
C SER A 18 -16.25 -4.05 8.95
N VAL A 19 -16.01 -5.00 9.86
CA VAL A 19 -15.10 -4.79 10.99
C VAL A 19 -13.66 -4.70 10.50
N LEU A 20 -13.27 -5.59 9.58
CA LEU A 20 -11.96 -5.50 8.91
C LEU A 20 -11.82 -4.19 8.15
N LYS A 21 -12.83 -3.81 7.36
CA LYS A 21 -12.82 -2.55 6.62
C LYS A 21 -12.62 -1.33 7.53
N ASP A 22 -13.38 -1.25 8.62
CA ASP A 22 -13.28 -0.13 9.57
C ASP A 22 -11.91 -0.09 10.25
N LYS A 23 -11.36 -1.24 10.66
CA LYS A 23 -10.00 -1.35 11.21
C LYS A 23 -8.95 -0.84 10.22
N LEU A 24 -9.01 -1.29 8.97
CA LEU A 24 -8.07 -0.85 7.93
C LEU A 24 -8.19 0.65 7.68
N LEU A 25 -9.40 1.20 7.56
CA LEU A 25 -9.61 2.65 7.38
C LEU A 25 -9.08 3.48 8.56
N ALA A 26 -9.20 2.97 9.80
CA ALA A 26 -8.74 3.65 11.00
C ALA A 26 -7.21 3.83 11.04
N THR A 27 -6.44 2.98 10.35
CA THR A 27 -4.97 3.10 10.29
C THR A 27 -4.50 4.45 9.72
N ARG A 28 -5.33 5.15 8.93
CA ARG A 28 -5.04 6.52 8.45
C ARG A 28 -4.80 7.53 9.57
N GLN A 29 -5.34 7.28 10.77
CA GLN A 29 -5.16 8.14 11.94
C GLN A 29 -4.07 7.63 12.89
N SER A 30 -3.42 6.52 12.57
CA SER A 30 -2.32 5.97 13.36
C SER A 30 -1.04 6.79 13.19
N PRO A 31 -0.19 6.90 14.23
CA PRO A 31 1.18 7.39 14.07
C PRO A 31 2.04 6.51 13.14
N ASN A 32 1.68 5.23 12.94
CA ASN A 32 2.40 4.28 12.09
C ASN A 32 1.43 3.53 11.15
N PRO A 33 0.83 4.22 10.16
CA PRO A 33 -0.28 3.68 9.36
C PRO A 33 0.04 2.37 8.65
N ILE A 34 1.22 2.28 8.01
CA ILE A 34 1.63 1.09 7.24
C ILE A 34 1.90 -0.11 8.16
N ALA A 35 2.51 0.11 9.33
CA ALA A 35 2.79 -0.96 10.28
C ALA A 35 1.48 -1.55 10.82
N ASP A 36 0.57 -0.70 11.30
CA ASP A 36 -0.72 -1.13 11.83
C ASP A 36 -1.57 -1.80 10.74
N PHE A 37 -1.51 -1.30 9.49
CA PHE A 37 -2.12 -1.94 8.33
C PHE A 37 -1.61 -3.37 8.11
N CYS A 38 -0.29 -3.56 8.14
CA CYS A 38 0.32 -4.87 7.96
C CYS A 38 -0.08 -5.81 9.11
N ASP A 39 -0.07 -5.33 10.36
CA ASP A 39 -0.48 -6.13 11.51
C ASP A 39 -1.93 -6.60 11.40
N ILE A 40 -2.85 -5.71 11.02
CA ILE A 40 -4.25 -6.08 10.74
C ILE A 40 -4.33 -7.08 9.58
N ALA A 41 -3.63 -6.87 8.47
CA ALA A 41 -3.63 -7.83 7.37
C ALA A 41 -3.17 -9.23 7.83
N ASN A 42 -2.12 -9.29 8.65
CA ASN A 42 -1.57 -10.52 9.22
C ASN A 42 -2.57 -11.22 10.16
N GLU A 43 -3.27 -10.47 11.03
CA GLU A 43 -4.35 -11.00 11.89
C GLU A 43 -5.46 -11.69 11.07
N TYR A 44 -5.71 -11.21 9.86
CA TYR A 44 -6.74 -11.73 8.97
C TYR A 44 -6.21 -12.77 7.97
N GLY A 45 -4.98 -13.24 8.17
CA GLY A 45 -4.35 -14.33 7.40
C GLY A 45 -3.67 -13.89 6.11
N ILE A 46 -3.57 -12.58 5.85
CA ILE A 46 -2.90 -12.04 4.68
C ILE A 46 -1.50 -11.55 5.07
N GLN A 47 -0.49 -12.37 4.79
CA GLN A 47 0.88 -12.09 5.23
C GLN A 47 1.54 -10.98 4.43
N ILE A 48 1.54 -9.76 4.96
CA ILE A 48 2.15 -8.57 4.36
C ILE A 48 3.10 -7.94 5.38
N SER A 49 4.30 -7.55 4.94
CA SER A 49 5.25 -6.79 5.73
C SER A 49 5.34 -5.34 5.25
N VAL A 50 5.79 -4.44 6.13
CA VAL A 50 6.06 -3.05 5.78
C VAL A 50 7.04 -2.95 4.61
N MET A 51 8.06 -3.82 4.58
CA MET A 51 9.04 -3.86 3.51
C MET A 51 8.42 -4.26 2.16
N ASP A 52 7.43 -5.16 2.15
CA ASP A 52 6.72 -5.52 0.90
C ASP A 52 5.99 -4.31 0.31
N ILE A 53 5.34 -3.51 1.15
CA ILE A 53 4.61 -2.29 0.75
C ILE A 53 5.57 -1.20 0.24
N VAL A 54 6.68 -1.00 0.96
CA VAL A 54 7.69 0.03 0.60
C VAL A 54 8.39 -0.35 -0.70
N ASN A 55 8.87 -1.59 -0.83
CA ASN A 55 9.58 -2.05 -2.03
C ASN A 55 8.68 -1.98 -3.27
N GLN A 56 7.41 -2.36 -3.16
CA GLN A 56 6.46 -2.25 -4.27
C GLN A 56 6.31 -0.81 -4.77
N GLY A 57 6.25 0.16 -3.86
CA GLY A 57 6.23 1.58 -4.21
C GLY A 57 7.53 2.05 -4.87
N GLU A 58 8.68 1.60 -4.38
CA GLU A 58 10.00 1.93 -4.96
C GLU A 58 10.22 1.31 -6.34
N GLU A 59 9.78 0.07 -6.56
CA GLU A 59 9.87 -0.62 -7.85
C GLU A 59 8.99 0.08 -8.90
N PHE A 60 7.76 0.45 -8.53
CA PHE A 60 6.87 1.23 -9.38
C PHE A 60 7.48 2.59 -9.75
N TYR A 61 8.12 3.26 -8.79
CA TYR A 61 8.83 4.51 -9.01
C TYR A 61 10.03 4.37 -9.95
N ALA A 62 10.83 3.31 -9.78
CA ALA A 62 12.00 3.04 -10.60
C ALA A 62 11.62 2.74 -12.06
N GLU A 63 10.51 2.04 -12.29
CA GLU A 63 9.99 1.75 -13.62
C GLU A 63 9.55 3.03 -14.35
N ILE A 64 8.81 3.92 -13.67
CA ILE A 64 8.41 5.21 -14.22
C ILE A 64 9.62 6.07 -14.59
N LYS A 65 10.62 6.16 -13.71
CA LYS A 65 11.85 6.93 -13.96
C LYS A 65 12.67 6.39 -15.12
N ARG A 66 12.72 5.07 -15.29
CA ARG A 66 13.46 4.44 -16.39
C ARG A 66 12.79 4.65 -17.76
N SER A 67 11.50 4.97 -17.77
CA SER A 67 10.72 5.24 -18.99
C SER A 67 10.91 6.66 -19.56
N THR A 68 11.43 7.60 -18.76
CA THR A 68 11.75 8.97 -19.22
C THR A 68 13.24 9.13 -19.50
N ASN A 69 13.67 8.89 -20.73
CA ASN A 69 14.96 9.37 -21.22
C ASN A 69 14.92 10.91 -21.31
N GLY A 70 15.37 11.60 -20.27
CA GLY A 70 15.55 13.05 -20.27
C GLY A 70 16.11 13.52 -18.95
N GLY A 71 17.43 13.72 -18.92
CA GLY A 71 18.16 14.09 -17.71
C GLY A 71 17.66 15.37 -17.05
N GLY A 72 17.78 15.41 -15.73
CA GLY A 72 17.50 16.57 -14.91
C GLY A 72 17.39 16.14 -13.46
N GLU A 73 18.38 16.52 -12.65
CA GLU A 73 18.35 16.43 -11.20
C GLU A 73 17.17 17.24 -10.67
N ASN A 74 16.03 16.58 -10.57
CA ASN A 74 14.96 16.92 -9.66
C ASN A 74 14.38 15.56 -9.27
N SER A 75 14.74 15.07 -8.09
CA SER A 75 13.89 14.07 -7.42
C SER A 75 12.53 14.74 -7.34
N PRO A 76 11.52 14.31 -8.10
CA PRO A 76 10.22 14.94 -7.94
C PRO A 76 9.81 14.59 -6.51
N ASP A 77 9.63 15.62 -5.67
CA ASP A 77 8.87 15.55 -4.43
C ASP A 77 7.46 15.09 -4.82
N LEU A 78 7.31 13.79 -5.01
CA LEU A 78 6.04 13.13 -5.17
C LEU A 78 5.79 12.52 -3.81
N ASP A 79 5.08 13.30 -3.01
CA ASP A 79 4.54 12.90 -1.73
C ASP A 79 4.14 11.42 -1.73
N PHE A 80 4.23 10.80 -0.55
CA PHE A 80 3.58 9.55 -0.12
C PHE A 80 2.15 9.29 -0.68
N GLN A 81 1.51 10.28 -1.32
CA GLN A 81 0.26 10.21 -2.07
C GLN A 81 0.16 9.09 -3.13
N ASN A 82 1.25 8.44 -3.52
CA ASN A 82 1.22 7.33 -4.48
C ASN A 82 1.92 6.04 -3.98
N ASP A 83 2.10 5.88 -2.67
CA ASP A 83 2.54 4.59 -2.12
C ASP A 83 1.41 3.54 -2.23
N GLU A 84 1.81 2.26 -2.27
CA GLU A 84 0.88 1.13 -2.46
C GLU A 84 -0.21 1.10 -1.37
N TYR A 85 0.12 1.57 -0.16
CA TYR A 85 -0.83 1.77 0.94
C TYR A 85 -1.91 2.81 0.58
N SER A 86 -1.53 3.96 0.04
CA SER A 86 -2.44 5.02 -0.38
C SER A 86 -3.36 4.54 -1.51
N ILE A 87 -2.84 3.78 -2.48
CA ILE A 87 -3.63 3.17 -3.56
C ILE A 87 -4.66 2.19 -2.99
N PHE A 88 -4.24 1.31 -2.07
CA PHE A 88 -5.15 0.41 -1.38
C PHE A 88 -6.25 1.19 -0.64
N MET A 89 -5.87 2.24 0.08
CA MET A 89 -6.80 3.08 0.83
C MET A 89 -7.82 3.78 -0.06
N MET A 90 -7.44 4.20 -1.27
CA MET A 90 -8.41 4.69 -2.25
C MET A 90 -9.40 3.58 -2.57
N ARG A 91 -8.95 2.40 -2.98
CA ARG A 91 -9.82 1.28 -3.40
C ARG A 91 -10.77 0.75 -2.32
N LEU A 92 -10.46 0.94 -1.03
CA LEU A 92 -11.25 0.46 0.10
C LEU A 92 -12.60 1.19 0.33
N HIS A 93 -12.99 2.15 -0.53
CA HIS A 93 -14.22 2.99 -0.44
C HIS A 93 -15.41 2.34 0.28
#